data_AF-A0A163LRH6-F1
#
_entry.id   AF-A0A163LRH6-F1
#
_cell.length_a   1.000
_cell.length_b   1.000
_cell.length_c   1.000
_cell.angle_alpha   90.00
_cell.angle_beta   90.00
_cell.angle_gamma   90.00
#
_symmetry.space_group_name_H-M   'P 1'
#
loop_
_entity.id
_entity.type
_entity.pdbx_description
1 polymer ?
#
loop_
_entity_poly.entity_id
_entity_poly.type
_entity_poly.pdbx_seq_one_letter_code
_entity_poly.pdbx_strand_id
1 'polypeptide(L)'
;MLFLQQLAVLTLTMSTALVDAQSGSGRTTRYWDCCKPSCGWSGKASVSFPVKICDKSDNPIADLAAKSGCESGGKAFMCTNQSPWAINDSFAYGFAAVKLAGVSESSWCCACYELTFTSGTVKGKKMIAQATNTGSDLGDNHFDLQMPGGGVGAFNGCTAEFGAPSTGWGQQYGGI
;
A
#
# COMPACT_ATOMS: atom_id res chain seq x y z
N MET A 1 57.54 -22.38 30.00
CA MET A 1 56.42 -21.53 29.53
C MET A 1 55.64 -22.33 28.49
N LEU A 2 54.49 -22.90 28.88
CA LEU A 2 53.57 -23.59 27.96
C LEU A 2 52.65 -22.53 27.33
N PHE A 3 52.65 -22.42 26.00
CA PHE A 3 51.72 -21.60 25.24
C PHE A 3 50.44 -22.43 24.96
N LEU A 4 49.31 -22.05 25.58
CA LEU A 4 47.99 -22.54 25.20
C LEU A 4 47.46 -21.66 24.06
N GLN A 5 47.29 -22.23 22.86
CA GLN A 5 46.52 -21.58 21.80
C GLN A 5 45.02 -21.68 22.13
N GLN A 6 44.37 -20.53 22.29
CA GLN A 6 42.91 -20.45 22.45
C GLN A 6 42.24 -20.66 21.08
N LEU A 7 41.46 -21.74 20.94
CA LEU A 7 40.48 -21.86 19.87
C LEU A 7 39.30 -20.93 20.17
N ALA A 8 39.11 -19.90 19.36
CA ALA A 8 37.88 -19.11 19.33
C ALA A 8 36.83 -19.87 18.52
N VAL A 9 35.77 -20.36 19.20
CA VAL A 9 34.59 -20.92 18.54
C VAL A 9 33.65 -19.77 18.19
N LEU A 10 33.56 -19.45 16.89
CA LEU A 10 32.61 -18.47 16.37
C LEU A 10 31.23 -19.13 16.24
N THR A 11 30.36 -18.91 17.22
CA THR A 11 28.95 -19.33 17.15
C THR A 11 28.19 -18.43 16.18
N LEU A 12 27.88 -18.95 15.00
CA LEU A 12 27.03 -18.28 14.02
C LEU A 12 25.57 -18.33 14.51
N THR A 13 25.10 -17.29 15.17
CA THR A 13 23.68 -17.16 15.51
C THR A 13 22.89 -16.89 14.23
N MET A 14 22.31 -17.95 13.65
CA MET A 14 21.29 -17.82 12.62
C MET A 14 20.05 -17.18 13.24
N SER A 15 19.93 -15.87 13.13
CA SER A 15 18.70 -15.15 13.42
C SER A 15 17.65 -15.59 12.42
N THR A 16 16.82 -16.55 12.80
CA THR A 16 15.56 -16.81 12.09
C THR A 16 14.73 -15.55 12.22
N ALA A 17 14.66 -14.74 11.16
CA ALA A 17 13.67 -13.70 11.06
C ALA A 17 12.30 -14.39 11.14
N LEU A 18 11.64 -14.26 12.30
CA LEU A 18 10.24 -14.64 12.44
C LEU A 18 9.47 -13.67 11.53
N VAL A 19 9.19 -14.12 10.30
CA VAL A 19 8.21 -13.44 9.46
C VAL A 19 6.86 -13.76 10.10
N ASP A 20 6.27 -12.78 10.77
CA ASP A 20 4.91 -12.89 11.28
C ASP A 20 3.96 -12.89 10.07
N ALA A 21 3.76 -14.08 9.50
CA ALA A 21 3.01 -14.27 8.27
C ALA A 21 1.53 -14.15 8.60
N GLN A 22 0.97 -12.96 8.44
CA GLN A 22 -0.46 -12.76 8.59
C GLN A 22 -1.22 -13.40 7.42
N SER A 23 -2.26 -14.17 7.73
CA SER A 23 -3.16 -14.76 6.74
C SER A 23 -4.60 -14.74 7.27
N GLY A 24 -5.58 -14.90 6.38
CA GLY A 24 -6.98 -14.92 6.76
C GLY A 24 -7.93 -14.72 5.59
N SER A 25 -9.19 -14.51 5.92
CA SER A 25 -10.22 -14.07 4.97
C SER A 25 -10.47 -12.59 5.14
N GLY A 26 -10.80 -11.91 4.05
CA GLY A 26 -11.01 -10.47 4.03
C GLY A 26 -12.06 -10.03 3.02
N ARG A 27 -12.31 -8.73 2.99
CA ARG A 27 -13.17 -8.07 2.00
C ARG A 27 -12.33 -7.16 1.13
N THR A 28 -12.81 -6.93 -0.09
CA THR A 28 -12.20 -5.98 -1.01
C THR A 28 -13.20 -4.92 -1.44
N THR A 29 -12.68 -3.72 -1.65
CA THR A 29 -13.32 -2.64 -2.41
C THR A 29 -12.33 -2.16 -3.47
N ARG A 30 -12.65 -1.07 -4.15
CA ARG A 30 -11.78 -0.41 -5.13
C ARG A 30 -11.83 1.10 -4.90
N TYR A 31 -10.69 1.77 -5.05
CA TYR A 31 -10.62 3.23 -4.94
C TYR A 31 -9.48 3.82 -5.77
N TRP A 32 -9.57 5.12 -6.01
CA TRP A 32 -8.46 5.97 -6.42
C TRP A 32 -8.82 7.43 -6.09
N ASP A 33 -8.29 7.93 -4.98
CA ASP A 33 -8.58 9.27 -4.44
C ASP A 33 -7.48 10.29 -4.75
N CYS A 34 -6.37 9.83 -5.34
CA CYS A 34 -5.15 10.60 -5.63
C CYS A 34 -4.41 11.12 -4.39
N CYS A 35 -4.86 10.82 -3.18
CA CYS A 35 -4.21 11.30 -1.97
C CYS A 35 -2.78 10.75 -1.85
N LYS A 36 -1.92 11.49 -1.17
CA LYS A 36 -0.66 10.92 -0.69
C LYS A 36 -0.96 9.67 0.15
N PRO A 37 -0.41 8.50 -0.20
CA PRO A 37 -0.65 7.28 0.56
C PRO A 37 -0.03 7.38 1.97
N SER A 38 -0.69 6.81 2.98
CA SER A 38 -0.26 6.94 4.37
C SER A 38 1.13 6.34 4.64
N CYS A 39 1.50 5.25 3.96
CA CYS A 39 2.85 4.68 4.04
C CYS A 39 3.92 5.49 3.28
N GLY A 40 3.54 6.59 2.63
CA GLY A 40 4.45 7.57 2.04
C GLY A 40 4.97 8.61 3.05
N TRP A 41 4.52 8.55 4.31
CA TRP A 41 5.08 9.33 5.41
C TRP A 41 6.26 8.60 6.08
N SER A 42 7.29 9.37 6.47
CA SER A 42 8.40 8.84 7.26
C SER A 42 7.95 8.32 8.63
N GLY A 43 8.58 7.25 9.10
CA GLY A 43 8.37 6.73 10.46
C GLY A 43 7.10 5.90 10.64
N LYS A 44 6.38 5.55 9.56
CA LYS A 44 5.17 4.72 9.64
C LYS A 44 5.45 3.24 9.88
N ALA A 45 6.55 2.72 9.33
CA ALA A 45 7.02 1.34 9.53
C ALA A 45 8.55 1.28 9.41
N SER A 46 9.14 0.15 9.80
CA SER A 46 10.57 -0.13 9.61
C SER A 46 10.81 -0.56 8.16
N VAL A 47 11.06 0.40 7.28
CA VAL A 47 11.25 0.20 5.84
C VAL A 47 12.53 0.88 5.37
N SER A 48 13.09 0.43 4.25
CA SER A 48 14.27 1.06 3.65
C SER A 48 13.97 2.49 3.17
N PHE A 49 12.80 2.68 2.56
CA PHE A 49 12.23 3.97 2.19
C PHE A 49 10.69 3.89 2.27
N PRO A 50 10.00 4.99 2.68
CA PRO A 50 8.55 5.08 2.56
C PRO A 50 8.08 4.93 1.10
N VAL A 51 6.79 4.67 0.94
CA VAL A 51 6.17 4.59 -0.39
C VAL A 51 6.45 5.88 -1.15
N LYS A 52 6.86 5.74 -2.41
CA LYS A 52 7.15 6.89 -3.27
C LYS A 52 5.89 7.73 -3.47
N ILE A 53 6.04 9.04 -3.45
CA ILE A 53 4.96 10.01 -3.66
C ILE A 53 5.33 10.89 -4.86
N CYS A 54 4.35 11.40 -5.58
CA CYS A 54 4.56 12.18 -6.79
C CYS A 54 3.92 13.56 -6.71
N ASP A 55 4.40 14.50 -7.53
CA ASP A 55 3.70 15.76 -7.78
C ASP A 55 2.55 15.55 -8.77
N LYS A 56 1.78 16.61 -9.04
CA LYS A 56 0.63 16.57 -9.94
C LYS A 56 0.95 16.21 -11.40
N SER A 57 2.24 16.20 -11.76
CA SER A 57 2.74 15.84 -13.08
C SER A 57 3.39 14.46 -13.06
N ASP A 58 3.12 13.66 -12.02
CA ASP A 58 3.66 12.32 -11.78
C ASP A 58 5.19 12.25 -11.62
N ASN A 59 5.83 13.37 -11.26
CA ASN A 59 7.27 13.35 -10.93
C ASN A 59 7.48 12.95 -9.48
N PRO A 60 8.39 12.00 -9.18
CA PRO A 60 8.71 11.63 -7.81
C PRO A 60 9.18 12.81 -6.96
N ILE A 61 8.61 12.96 -5.77
CA ILE A 61 9.02 13.97 -4.78
C ILE A 61 9.95 13.32 -3.75
N ALA A 62 11.10 13.95 -3.48
CA ALA A 62 12.04 13.51 -2.45
C ALA A 62 11.65 13.98 -1.04
N ASP A 63 10.95 15.11 -0.93
CA ASP A 63 10.44 15.63 0.35
C ASP A 63 9.25 14.79 0.85
N LEU A 64 9.56 13.82 1.71
CA LEU A 64 8.57 12.96 2.35
C LEU A 64 7.66 13.70 3.34
N ALA A 65 7.99 14.95 3.72
CA ALA A 65 7.13 15.80 4.55
C ALA A 65 6.13 16.63 3.72
N ALA A 66 6.21 16.58 2.38
CA ALA A 66 5.26 17.26 1.50
C ALA A 66 3.82 16.84 1.85
N LYS A 67 2.96 17.84 2.06
CA LYS A 67 1.54 17.66 2.42
C LYS A 67 0.77 16.96 1.31
N SER A 68 -0.17 16.11 1.70
CA SER A 68 -1.06 15.40 0.76
C SER A 68 -1.87 16.39 -0.07
N GLY A 69 -2.04 16.14 -1.37
CA GLY A 69 -2.94 16.91 -2.23
C GLY A 69 -4.41 16.87 -1.79
N CYS A 70 -4.77 15.97 -0.88
CA CYS A 70 -6.06 15.93 -0.19
C CYS A 70 -6.16 16.88 1.01
N GLU A 71 -5.07 17.58 1.33
CA GLU A 71 -5.03 18.63 2.34
C GLU A 71 -4.85 20.00 1.67
N SER A 72 -5.35 21.06 2.34
CA SER A 72 -5.22 22.42 1.82
C SER A 72 -3.76 22.82 1.58
N GLY A 73 -3.45 23.22 0.34
CA GLY A 73 -2.11 23.62 -0.10
C GLY A 73 -1.12 22.47 -0.31
N GLY A 74 -1.57 21.21 -0.24
CA GLY A 74 -0.74 20.05 -0.49
C GLY A 74 -0.37 19.86 -1.96
N LYS A 75 0.70 19.10 -2.19
CA LYS A 75 1.32 18.91 -3.50
C LYS A 75 1.80 17.48 -3.76
N ALA A 76 1.65 16.59 -2.78
CA ALA A 76 2.03 15.19 -2.89
C ALA A 76 0.80 14.31 -3.14
N PHE A 77 0.88 13.48 -4.16
CA PHE A 77 -0.16 12.59 -4.63
C PHE A 77 0.38 11.16 -4.71
N MET A 78 -0.52 10.21 -4.95
CA MET A 78 -0.14 8.84 -5.29
C MET A 78 0.45 8.81 -6.69
N CYS A 79 1.61 8.17 -6.89
CA CYS A 79 2.19 8.05 -8.23
C CYS A 79 1.33 7.15 -9.11
N THR A 80 1.17 7.49 -10.39
CA THR A 80 0.29 6.73 -11.30
C THR A 80 0.80 5.30 -11.56
N ASN A 81 2.11 5.08 -11.45
CA ASN A 81 2.72 3.75 -11.53
C ASN A 81 2.38 2.82 -10.35
N GLN A 82 1.68 3.33 -9.33
CA GLN A 82 1.05 2.53 -8.27
C GLN A 82 -0.33 2.02 -8.69
N SER A 83 -0.50 1.76 -9.99
CA SER A 83 -1.67 1.14 -10.60
C SER A 83 -1.51 -0.39 -10.68
N PRO A 84 -2.61 -1.16 -10.74
CA PRO A 84 -2.54 -2.61 -10.86
C PRO A 84 -2.27 -3.02 -12.31
N TRP A 85 -1.64 -4.18 -12.50
CA TRP A 85 -1.39 -4.74 -13.83
C TRP A 85 -1.49 -6.27 -13.82
N ALA A 86 -1.93 -6.83 -14.94
CA ALA A 86 -1.96 -8.28 -15.13
C ALA A 86 -0.58 -8.80 -15.54
N ILE A 87 -0.18 -9.94 -14.97
CA ILE A 87 0.94 -10.75 -15.46
C ILE A 87 0.44 -11.77 -16.48
N ASN A 88 -0.74 -12.34 -16.23
CA ASN A 88 -1.48 -13.20 -17.15
C ASN A 88 -2.96 -13.22 -16.74
N ASP A 89 -3.77 -14.02 -17.44
CA ASP A 89 -5.22 -14.10 -17.20
C ASP A 89 -5.59 -14.48 -15.76
N SER A 90 -4.73 -15.17 -15.02
CA SER A 90 -5.01 -15.69 -13.68
C SER A 90 -4.28 -14.95 -12.55
N PHE A 91 -3.35 -14.05 -12.87
CA PHE A 91 -2.46 -13.43 -11.89
C PHE A 91 -2.17 -11.95 -12.20
N ALA A 92 -2.25 -11.11 -11.17
CA ALA A 92 -1.98 -9.68 -11.22
C ALA A 92 -1.11 -9.20 -10.06
N TYR A 93 -0.52 -8.02 -10.23
CA TYR A 93 0.07 -7.24 -9.13
C TYR A 93 -0.69 -5.92 -8.96
N GLY A 94 -0.53 -5.32 -7.79
CA GLY A 94 -0.95 -3.94 -7.58
C GLY A 94 -0.74 -3.49 -6.14
N PHE A 95 -1.61 -2.58 -5.71
CA PHE A 95 -1.47 -1.84 -4.47
C PHE A 95 -2.82 -1.72 -3.78
N ALA A 96 -2.81 -1.53 -2.46
CA ALA A 96 -4.04 -1.41 -1.69
C ALA A 96 -3.89 -0.48 -0.48
N ALA A 97 -5.01 0.13 -0.09
CA ALA A 97 -5.19 0.56 1.30
C ALA A 97 -5.64 -0.63 2.13
N VAL A 98 -5.07 -0.81 3.32
CA VAL A 98 -5.27 -2.01 4.11
C VAL A 98 -5.65 -1.66 5.55
N LYS A 99 -6.56 -2.46 6.12
CA LYS A 99 -6.89 -2.47 7.55
C LYS A 99 -6.95 -3.90 8.03
N LEU A 100 -6.04 -4.31 8.90
CA LEU A 100 -5.92 -5.70 9.39
C LEU A 100 -6.26 -5.81 10.86
N ALA A 101 -6.92 -6.90 11.24
CA ALA A 101 -7.28 -7.17 12.63
C ALA A 101 -6.03 -7.38 13.49
N GLY A 102 -6.00 -6.77 14.69
CA GLY A 102 -5.00 -7.07 15.72
C GLY A 102 -3.59 -6.53 15.47
N VAL A 103 -3.36 -5.84 14.35
CA VAL A 103 -2.07 -5.23 14.01
C VAL A 103 -2.26 -3.75 13.65
N SER A 104 -1.16 -3.04 13.41
CA SER A 104 -1.19 -1.60 13.13
C SER A 104 -0.50 -1.26 11.82
N GLU A 105 -0.53 0.03 11.45
CA GLU A 105 0.10 0.55 10.25
C GLU A 105 1.60 0.22 10.15
N SER A 106 2.29 0.12 11.29
CA SER A 106 3.70 -0.28 11.32
C SER A 106 3.94 -1.73 10.90
N SER A 107 2.91 -2.58 10.99
CA SER A 107 2.97 -4.00 10.61
C SER A 107 2.67 -4.21 9.13
N TRP A 108 1.73 -3.45 8.55
CA TRP A 108 1.33 -3.65 7.14
C TRP A 108 1.99 -2.71 6.16
N CYS A 109 2.48 -1.53 6.56
CA CYS A 109 3.06 -0.59 5.59
C CYS A 109 4.21 -1.24 4.82
N CYS A 110 4.09 -1.21 3.49
CA CYS A 110 4.99 -1.83 2.51
C CYS A 110 5.01 -3.37 2.50
N ALA A 111 4.22 -4.05 3.35
CA ALA A 111 4.04 -5.49 3.30
C ALA A 111 3.25 -5.88 2.03
N CYS A 112 3.49 -7.10 1.56
CA CYS A 112 2.81 -7.67 0.40
C CYS A 112 1.94 -8.85 0.82
N TYR A 113 0.75 -8.94 0.23
CA TYR A 113 -0.21 -10.00 0.51
C TYR A 113 -0.65 -10.66 -0.81
N GLU A 114 -0.60 -11.98 -0.88
CA GLU A 114 -1.24 -12.73 -1.97
C GLU A 114 -2.73 -12.90 -1.64
N LEU A 115 -3.57 -12.27 -2.45
CA LEU A 115 -5.01 -12.39 -2.41
C LEU A 115 -5.44 -13.47 -3.38
N THR A 116 -6.21 -14.44 -2.92
CA THR A 116 -6.96 -15.37 -3.79
C THR A 116 -8.44 -15.01 -3.71
N PHE A 117 -9.03 -14.56 -4.82
CA PHE A 117 -10.42 -14.11 -4.83
C PHE A 117 -11.38 -15.29 -4.65
N THR A 118 -12.37 -15.16 -3.78
CA THR A 118 -13.29 -16.25 -3.40
C THR A 118 -14.71 -16.07 -3.95
N SER A 119 -15.03 -14.92 -4.55
CA SER A 119 -16.34 -14.56 -5.09
C SER A 119 -16.23 -13.69 -6.36
N GLY A 120 -17.37 -13.37 -6.97
CA GLY A 120 -17.44 -12.56 -8.18
C GLY A 120 -16.89 -13.26 -9.44
N THR A 121 -16.77 -12.50 -10.53
CA THR A 121 -16.28 -13.00 -11.84
C THR A 121 -14.79 -13.35 -11.83
N VAL A 122 -14.05 -12.89 -10.82
CA VAL A 122 -12.60 -13.12 -10.65
C VAL A 122 -12.28 -14.26 -9.69
N LYS A 123 -13.29 -14.99 -9.21
CA LYS A 123 -13.10 -16.13 -8.29
C LYS A 123 -12.02 -17.09 -8.79
N GLY A 124 -11.07 -17.42 -7.92
CA GLY A 124 -9.93 -18.31 -8.19
C GLY A 124 -8.71 -17.61 -8.79
N LYS A 125 -8.83 -16.38 -9.31
CA LYS A 125 -7.69 -15.57 -9.72
C LYS A 125 -6.92 -15.06 -8.49
N LYS A 126 -5.67 -14.70 -8.71
CA LYS A 126 -4.75 -14.23 -7.67
C LYS A 126 -4.23 -12.83 -7.95
N MET A 127 -3.97 -12.08 -6.89
CA MET A 127 -3.32 -10.78 -6.96
C MET A 127 -2.34 -10.63 -5.80
N ILE A 128 -1.09 -10.23 -6.07
CA ILE A 128 -0.21 -9.74 -5.00
C ILE A 128 -0.37 -8.23 -4.89
N ALA A 129 -0.80 -7.76 -3.72
CA ALA A 129 -0.97 -6.34 -3.43
C ALA A 129 0.02 -5.87 -2.37
N GLN A 130 0.74 -4.78 -2.65
CA GLN A 130 1.50 -4.07 -1.62
C GLN A 130 0.56 -3.11 -0.86
N ALA A 131 0.60 -3.17 0.47
CA ALA A 131 -0.12 -2.23 1.33
C ALA A 131 0.64 -0.89 1.37
N THR A 132 0.09 0.13 0.71
CA THR A 132 0.70 1.47 0.65
C THR A 132 -0.08 2.52 1.42
N ASN A 133 -1.32 2.21 1.82
CA ASN A 133 -2.17 3.13 2.56
C ASN A 133 -2.93 2.39 3.68
N THR A 134 -3.47 3.14 4.63
CA THR A 134 -4.41 2.62 5.64
C THR A 134 -5.83 3.01 5.26
N GLY A 135 -6.73 2.02 5.13
CA GLY A 135 -8.16 2.26 4.93
C GLY A 135 -8.87 2.45 6.27
N SER A 136 -8.77 3.63 6.87
CA SER A 136 -9.25 3.89 8.24
C SER A 136 -10.78 3.79 8.41
N ASP A 137 -11.52 3.95 7.33
CA ASP A 137 -12.98 3.84 7.24
C ASP A 137 -13.47 2.41 6.95
N LEU A 138 -12.54 1.46 6.81
CA LEU A 138 -12.83 0.08 6.48
C LEU A 138 -12.95 -0.79 7.73
N GLY A 139 -13.67 -1.90 7.61
CA GLY A 139 -13.68 -2.95 8.62
C GLY A 139 -12.34 -3.70 8.68
N ASP A 140 -12.19 -4.57 9.67
CA ASP A 140 -11.01 -5.41 9.79
C ASP A 140 -10.86 -6.39 8.62
N ASN A 141 -9.61 -6.66 8.25
CA ASN A 141 -9.18 -7.50 7.13
C ASN A 141 -9.76 -7.02 5.79
N HIS A 142 -9.69 -5.71 5.54
CA HIS A 142 -10.16 -5.10 4.32
C HIS A 142 -8.99 -4.61 3.47
N PHE A 143 -9.05 -4.93 2.18
CA PHE A 143 -8.13 -4.48 1.14
C PHE A 143 -8.88 -3.60 0.12
N ASP A 144 -8.69 -2.30 0.18
CA ASP A 144 -9.24 -1.38 -0.81
C ASP A 144 -8.25 -1.25 -1.97
N LEU A 145 -8.55 -1.90 -3.09
CA LEU A 145 -7.62 -2.05 -4.20
C LEU A 145 -7.48 -0.74 -4.96
N GLN A 146 -6.24 -0.29 -5.18
CA GLN A 146 -5.97 0.90 -5.96
C GLN A 146 -6.24 0.61 -7.42
N MET A 147 -7.24 1.28 -7.98
CA MET A 147 -7.67 1.13 -9.36
C MET A 147 -8.11 2.50 -9.88
N PRO A 148 -7.33 3.18 -10.75
CA PRO A 148 -7.75 4.46 -11.32
C PRO A 148 -9.18 4.40 -11.86
N GLY A 149 -10.02 5.32 -11.41
CA GLY A 149 -11.45 5.32 -11.74
C GLY A 149 -12.34 4.48 -10.81
N GLY A 150 -11.80 3.82 -9.77
CA GLY A 150 -12.55 3.01 -8.80
C GLY A 150 -13.45 3.79 -7.82
N GLY A 151 -13.39 5.12 -7.86
CA GLY A 151 -14.09 6.03 -6.97
C GLY A 151 -13.13 6.71 -5.99
N VAL A 152 -13.37 7.99 -5.71
CA VAL A 152 -12.52 8.80 -4.82
C VAL A 152 -12.85 8.56 -3.34
N GLY A 153 -14.06 8.11 -3.04
CA GLY A 153 -14.47 7.82 -1.66
C GLY A 153 -14.59 9.08 -0.81
N ALA A 154 -14.08 9.01 0.43
CA ALA A 154 -14.21 10.07 1.42
C ALA A 154 -13.37 11.32 1.10
N PHE A 155 -12.26 11.14 0.37
CA PHE A 155 -11.34 12.20 -0.01
C PHE A 155 -11.30 12.37 -1.53
N ASN A 156 -10.86 13.52 -2.03
CA ASN A 156 -10.73 13.74 -3.47
C ASN A 156 -9.56 14.68 -3.77
N GLY A 157 -8.36 14.11 -3.85
CA GLY A 157 -7.17 14.78 -4.35
C GLY A 157 -7.17 14.89 -5.88
N CYS A 158 -7.94 14.05 -6.58
CA CYS A 158 -7.95 13.98 -8.04
C CYS A 158 -8.46 15.27 -8.70
N THR A 159 -9.30 16.03 -8.02
CA THR A 159 -9.69 17.38 -8.46
C THR A 159 -8.48 18.31 -8.51
N ALA A 160 -7.63 18.27 -7.48
CA ALA A 160 -6.42 19.11 -7.41
C ALA A 160 -5.30 18.61 -8.32
N GLU A 161 -5.19 17.29 -8.51
CA GLU A 161 -4.15 16.67 -9.33
C GLU A 161 -4.44 16.81 -10.82
N PHE A 162 -5.61 16.32 -11.25
CA PHE A 162 -5.95 16.11 -12.66
C PHE A 162 -7.16 16.93 -13.12
N GLY A 163 -7.76 17.75 -12.25
CA GLY A 163 -8.97 18.48 -12.58
C GLY A 163 -10.21 17.58 -12.70
N ALA A 164 -10.22 16.44 -12.00
CA ALA A 164 -11.40 15.57 -11.96
C ALA A 164 -12.63 16.30 -11.36
N PRO A 165 -13.87 15.86 -11.67
CA PRO A 165 -15.06 16.37 -11.00
C PRO A 165 -15.02 16.20 -9.48
N SER A 166 -15.90 16.91 -8.77
CA SER A 166 -15.98 16.86 -7.29
C SER A 166 -16.29 15.46 -6.73
N THR A 167 -16.90 14.58 -7.53
CA THR A 167 -17.16 13.16 -7.19
C THR A 167 -16.14 12.19 -7.80
N GLY A 168 -15.06 12.69 -8.40
CA GLY A 168 -14.15 11.89 -9.22
C GLY A 168 -14.66 11.68 -10.64
N TRP A 169 -14.09 10.72 -11.37
CA TRP A 169 -14.46 10.44 -12.77
C TRP A 169 -15.82 9.75 -12.95
N GLY A 170 -16.44 9.27 -11.87
CA GLY A 170 -17.72 8.58 -11.88
C GLY A 170 -18.48 8.80 -10.59
N GLN A 171 -19.11 7.74 -10.07
CA GLN A 171 -19.71 7.79 -8.73
C GLN A 171 -18.62 7.98 -7.67
N GLN A 172 -18.92 8.79 -6.64
CA GLN A 172 -17.98 9.05 -5.55
C GLN A 172 -17.46 7.74 -4.93
N TYR A 173 -18.37 6.79 -4.69
CA TYR A 173 -18.04 5.43 -4.27
C TYR A 173 -18.37 4.47 -5.42
N GLY A 174 -17.38 3.70 -5.86
CA GLY A 174 -17.52 2.68 -6.90
C GLY A 174 -17.09 3.11 -8.30
N GLY A 175 -16.99 4.42 -8.56
CA GLY A 175 -16.30 4.92 -9.74
C GLY A 175 -17.09 4.88 -11.05
N ILE A 176 -16.37 4.74 -12.16
CA ILE A 176 -16.91 4.51 -13.51
C ILE A 176 -17.27 3.05 -13.76
#